data_AF-A0A8C9UNI9-F1
#
_entry.id   AF-A0A8C9UNI9-F1
#
_cell.length_a   1.000
_cell.length_b   1.000
_cell.length_c   1.000
_cell.angle_alpha   90.00
_cell.angle_beta   90.00
_cell.angle_gamma   90.00
#
_symmetry.space_group_name_H-M   'P 1'
#
loop_
_entity.id
_entity.type
_entity.pdbx_description
1 polymer ?
#
loop_
_entity_poly.entity_id
_entity_poly.type
_entity_poly.pdbx_seq_one_letter_code
_entity_poly.pdbx_strand_id
1 'polypeptide(L)'
;MKVREDSGLARLVSGAEARAFTSLGTSDGCCPLLHRLEEIPLEVLRQRESKWLDMLNNWDKWMAKKHKKIRLRCQKGIPPSLRGRAWQYLSGGKVKLQQNPGKFDELDMSPGDPKWLDVIERDLHRQFPFHEMFVSRGGHGQQDLFRVLKAYTLYRPEEGYCQAQAPIAAVLLMHMPAEQAFWCLVQICEKYLPGYYSEKLEAIQLDGEILFSLLQKVSPVAHKHLSRQKIDPLLYMTEWFMCAFARTLPWSSVLRVWDMFFCEGVKIIFRVGLVLLKHALGSPEKLKACQGQYETIEQLRSLSPKIMQEAFLVQEVVELPVTERQIEREHLIQLRRWQETRGELQCRSPPRLHGAKAILDAEPGPRPALQPSPSIRLPPDAPLPGSKAKPKPPKQVQKEQRRQTKASGQLDKSLSPNQAAVVTAAGDACLSQDVPSKDLASQNPAPQDSAPQDLAHHCSQESLTSQESEDTYL
;
A
#
# COMPACT_ATOMS: atom_id res chain seq x y z
N MET A 1 9.55 45.96 6.64
CA MET A 1 8.57 44.93 7.05
C MET A 1 9.18 43.58 6.77
N LYS A 2 9.68 42.89 7.80
CA LYS A 2 10.44 41.64 7.68
C LYS A 2 9.58 40.54 8.29
N VAL A 3 9.18 39.58 7.46
CA VAL A 3 8.32 38.45 7.80
C VAL A 3 8.98 37.63 8.91
N ARG A 4 8.31 37.58 10.06
CA ARG A 4 8.57 36.67 11.19
C ARG A 4 7.34 35.78 11.24
N GLU A 5 7.47 34.53 10.81
CA GLU A 5 6.61 33.39 11.20
C GLU A 5 6.99 32.20 10.31
N ASP A 6 7.71 31.22 10.87
CA ASP A 6 7.80 29.85 10.31
C ASP A 6 8.41 28.81 11.28
N SER A 7 8.58 29.15 12.56
CA SER A 7 9.13 28.23 13.58
C SER A 7 8.08 27.59 14.50
N GLY A 8 6.78 27.86 14.27
CA GLY A 8 5.68 27.40 15.14
C GLY A 8 5.14 26.01 14.81
N LEU A 9 5.12 25.62 13.53
CA LEU A 9 4.48 24.37 13.07
C LEU A 9 5.24 23.11 13.48
N ALA A 10 6.57 23.15 13.49
CA ALA A 10 7.40 22.04 14.00
C ALA A 10 7.27 21.84 15.53
N ARG A 11 6.84 22.87 16.28
CA ARG A 11 6.59 22.78 17.74
C ARG A 11 5.19 22.26 18.09
N LEU A 12 4.23 22.27 17.17
CA LEU A 12 2.88 21.73 17.41
C LEU A 12 2.89 20.21 17.64
N VAL A 13 3.91 19.49 17.17
CA VAL A 13 4.13 18.06 17.47
C VAL A 13 4.73 17.84 18.86
N SER A 14 5.26 18.88 19.51
CA SER A 14 5.97 18.79 20.79
C SER A 14 5.06 18.86 22.04
N GLY A 15 3.75 19.06 21.89
CA GLY A 15 2.89 19.53 22.99
C GLY A 15 1.61 18.73 23.28
N ALA A 16 1.58 17.43 23.01
CA ALA A 16 0.47 16.56 23.42
C ALA A 16 0.99 15.40 24.29
N GLU A 17 1.08 15.65 25.59
CA GLU A 17 1.49 14.67 26.60
C GLU A 17 0.39 13.62 26.86
N ALA A 18 0.81 12.36 26.77
CA ALA A 18 0.40 11.19 27.55
C ALA A 18 -1.01 11.18 28.19
N ARG A 19 -2.07 11.05 27.40
CA ARG A 19 -3.37 10.51 27.88
C ARG A 19 -4.09 9.70 26.81
N ALA A 20 -3.59 8.49 26.53
CA ALA A 20 -4.37 7.46 25.85
C ALA A 20 -3.79 6.08 26.12
N PHE A 21 -3.76 5.59 27.38
CA PHE A 21 -3.61 4.16 27.67
C PHE A 21 -3.97 3.89 29.14
N THR A 22 -5.27 3.89 29.45
CA THR A 22 -5.82 3.21 30.62
C THR A 22 -6.73 2.09 30.13
N SER A 23 -6.16 0.90 29.96
CA SER A 23 -6.85 -0.39 30.11
C SER A 23 -5.96 -1.52 29.58
N LEU A 24 -5.05 -2.02 30.42
CA LEU A 24 -4.50 -3.38 30.36
C LEU A 24 -4.13 -3.80 31.80
N GLY A 25 -5.09 -4.41 32.54
CA GLY A 25 -4.96 -5.24 33.78
C GLY A 25 -4.35 -4.61 35.04
N THR A 26 -4.79 -4.79 36.30
CA THR A 26 -5.67 -5.79 36.96
C THR A 26 -6.13 -5.29 38.35
N SER A 27 -7.36 -5.67 38.77
CA SER A 27 -7.93 -5.72 40.16
C SER A 27 -8.08 -4.37 40.90
N ASP A 28 -9.28 -3.86 41.23
CA ASP A 28 -10.31 -4.46 42.10
C ASP A 28 -11.63 -3.63 42.03
N GLY A 29 -12.82 -4.26 42.22
CA GLY A 29 -14.06 -3.56 42.63
C GLY A 29 -15.11 -3.08 41.60
N CYS A 30 -15.89 -4.01 41.05
CA CYS A 30 -17.32 -3.92 40.67
C CYS A 30 -17.84 -2.97 39.55
N CYS A 31 -18.15 -3.55 38.38
CA CYS A 31 -19.49 -3.48 37.74
C CYS A 31 -19.61 -4.61 36.67
N PRO A 32 -20.42 -5.68 36.86
CA PRO A 32 -20.34 -6.92 36.05
C PRO A 32 -20.93 -6.85 34.62
N LEU A 33 -21.21 -5.67 34.05
CA LEU A 33 -22.07 -5.57 32.85
C LEU A 33 -21.43 -4.93 31.60
N LEU A 34 -20.13 -4.61 31.58
CA LEU A 34 -19.52 -3.88 30.45
C LEU A 34 -18.23 -4.45 29.84
N HIS A 35 -17.86 -5.69 30.14
CA HIS A 35 -16.79 -6.39 29.41
C HIS A 35 -17.25 -7.78 28.97
N ARG A 36 -18.11 -7.83 27.96
CA ARG A 36 -18.18 -8.97 27.07
C ARG A 36 -17.56 -8.52 25.75
N LEU A 37 -16.23 -8.53 25.68
CA LEU A 37 -15.57 -8.68 24.39
C LEU A 37 -16.11 -10.01 23.87
N GLU A 38 -16.90 -9.99 22.79
CA GLU A 38 -17.22 -11.21 22.08
C GLU A 38 -15.91 -11.76 21.52
N GLU A 39 -15.22 -12.56 22.33
CA GLU A 39 -14.04 -13.29 21.89
C GLU A 39 -14.47 -14.15 20.71
N ILE A 40 -13.92 -13.83 19.54
CA ILE A 40 -14.17 -14.58 18.32
C ILE A 40 -13.85 -16.05 18.62
N PRO A 41 -14.81 -16.99 18.41
CA PRO A 41 -14.59 -18.39 18.74
C PRO A 41 -13.30 -18.90 18.10
N LEU A 42 -12.49 -19.65 18.85
CA LEU A 42 -11.17 -20.10 18.41
C LEU A 42 -11.21 -20.84 17.07
N GLU A 43 -12.29 -21.58 16.81
CA GLU A 43 -12.49 -22.28 15.54
C GLU A 43 -12.63 -21.29 14.36
N VAL A 44 -13.38 -20.20 14.55
CA VAL A 44 -13.50 -19.13 13.55
C VAL A 44 -12.15 -18.47 13.32
N LEU A 45 -11.36 -18.25 14.37
CA LEU A 45 -10.01 -17.69 14.25
C LEU A 45 -9.09 -18.60 13.43
N ARG A 46 -9.05 -19.90 13.73
CA ARG A 46 -8.25 -20.90 12.98
C ARG A 46 -8.65 -20.97 11.51
N GLN A 47 -9.95 -20.92 11.22
CA GLN A 47 -10.44 -20.88 9.84
C GLN A 47 -9.99 -19.60 9.11
N ARG A 48 -9.98 -18.45 9.80
CA ARG A 48 -9.45 -17.20 9.24
C ARG A 48 -7.95 -17.32 8.98
N GLU A 49 -7.18 -17.89 9.90
CA GLU A 49 -5.75 -18.13 9.75
C GLU A 49 -5.44 -19.02 8.55
N SER A 50 -6.10 -20.18 8.43
CA SER A 50 -5.93 -21.09 7.29
C SER A 50 -6.22 -20.39 5.95
N LYS A 51 -7.31 -19.61 5.90
CA LYS A 51 -7.67 -18.78 4.75
C LYS A 51 -6.60 -17.74 4.41
N TRP A 52 -5.95 -17.14 5.40
CA TRP A 52 -4.87 -16.17 5.21
C TRP A 52 -3.55 -16.82 4.78
N LEU A 53 -3.21 -17.98 5.34
CA LEU A 53 -2.04 -18.76 4.92
C LEU A 53 -2.12 -19.16 3.45
N ASP A 54 -3.28 -19.62 2.97
CA ASP A 54 -3.50 -19.91 1.55
C ASP A 54 -3.25 -18.68 0.65
N MET A 55 -3.73 -17.50 1.07
CA MET A 55 -3.48 -16.26 0.34
C MET A 55 -2.00 -15.89 0.32
N LEU A 56 -1.31 -15.97 1.46
CA LEU A 56 0.10 -15.59 1.59
C LEU A 56 1.04 -16.56 0.85
N ASN A 57 0.67 -17.83 0.74
CA ASN A 57 1.43 -18.82 -0.02
C ASN A 57 1.24 -18.66 -1.53
N ASN A 58 0.15 -18.03 -1.97
CA ASN A 58 -0.20 -17.81 -3.37
C ASN A 58 -0.37 -16.32 -3.70
N TRP A 59 0.45 -15.46 -3.09
CA TRP A 59 0.22 -14.01 -3.02
C TRP A 59 0.00 -13.35 -4.38
N ASP A 60 0.89 -13.57 -5.34
CA ASP A 60 0.83 -12.91 -6.66
C ASP A 60 -0.47 -13.26 -7.41
N LYS A 61 -0.88 -14.53 -7.34
CA LYS A 61 -2.15 -15.01 -7.92
C LYS A 61 -3.35 -14.33 -7.26
N TRP A 62 -3.34 -14.21 -5.94
CA TRP A 62 -4.43 -13.59 -5.20
C TRP A 62 -4.50 -12.08 -5.43
N MET A 63 -3.36 -11.38 -5.47
CA MET A 63 -3.31 -9.95 -5.78
C MET A 63 -3.72 -9.67 -7.23
N ALA A 64 -3.35 -10.52 -8.19
CA ALA A 64 -3.74 -10.33 -9.59
C ALA A 64 -5.24 -10.61 -9.83
N LYS A 65 -5.78 -11.71 -9.29
CA LYS A 65 -7.13 -12.20 -9.66
C LYS A 65 -8.19 -12.00 -8.59
N LYS A 66 -7.82 -11.83 -7.32
CA LYS A 66 -8.73 -11.86 -6.17
C LYS A 66 -8.49 -10.71 -5.18
N HIS A 67 -7.92 -9.58 -5.62
CA HIS A 67 -7.63 -8.42 -4.77
C HIS A 67 -8.86 -7.91 -3.98
N LYS A 68 -10.05 -7.88 -4.60
CA LYS A 68 -11.30 -7.50 -3.91
C LYS A 68 -11.58 -8.37 -2.67
N LYS A 69 -11.23 -9.67 -2.73
CA LYS A 69 -11.41 -10.62 -1.63
C LYS A 69 -10.36 -10.45 -0.54
N ILE A 70 -9.11 -10.11 -0.90
CA ILE A 70 -8.09 -9.69 0.08
C ILE A 70 -8.57 -8.46 0.82
N ARG A 71 -9.01 -7.42 0.11
CA ARG A 71 -9.55 -6.19 0.70
C ARG A 71 -10.66 -6.47 1.71
N LEU A 72 -11.66 -7.28 1.34
CA LEU A 72 -12.73 -7.66 2.26
C LEU A 72 -12.21 -8.39 3.51
N ARG A 73 -11.15 -9.20 3.38
CA ARG A 73 -10.53 -9.88 4.52
C ARG A 73 -9.75 -8.92 5.42
N CYS A 74 -9.08 -7.90 4.86
CA CYS A 74 -8.48 -6.83 5.64
C CYS A 74 -9.54 -6.02 6.41
N GLN A 75 -10.69 -5.75 5.77
CA GLN A 75 -11.84 -5.09 6.41
C GLN A 75 -12.51 -5.96 7.49
N LYS A 76 -12.38 -7.28 7.44
CA LYS A 76 -12.86 -8.19 8.50
C LYS A 76 -11.87 -8.41 9.65
N GLY A 77 -10.57 -8.35 9.41
CA GLY A 77 -9.55 -8.67 10.42
C GLY A 77 -8.46 -9.56 9.88
N ILE A 78 -7.21 -9.11 9.97
CA ILE A 78 -6.06 -10.00 9.87
C ILE A 78 -5.88 -10.70 11.22
N PRO A 79 -5.79 -12.04 11.27
CA PRO A 79 -5.46 -12.76 12.49
C PRO A 79 -4.17 -12.24 13.13
N PRO A 80 -4.12 -12.05 14.46
CA PRO A 80 -2.94 -11.48 15.13
C PRO A 80 -1.64 -12.22 14.79
N SER A 81 -1.68 -13.55 14.75
CA SER A 81 -0.56 -14.45 14.42
C SER A 81 0.04 -14.23 13.02
N LEU A 82 -0.74 -13.68 12.09
CA LEU A 82 -0.35 -13.51 10.69
C LEU A 82 -0.11 -12.05 10.30
N ARG A 83 -0.37 -11.11 11.21
CA ARG A 83 -0.31 -9.67 10.93
C ARG A 83 1.08 -9.22 10.48
N GLY A 84 2.13 -9.63 11.19
CA GLY A 84 3.52 -9.32 10.84
C GLY A 84 3.91 -9.77 9.43
N ARG A 85 3.47 -10.98 9.03
CA ARG A 85 3.69 -11.49 7.67
C ARG A 85 2.81 -10.75 6.66
N ALA A 86 1.52 -10.64 6.90
CA ALA A 86 0.57 -10.02 5.97
C ALA A 86 0.89 -8.55 5.69
N TRP A 87 1.26 -7.77 6.70
CA TRP A 87 1.66 -6.38 6.53
C TRP A 87 2.91 -6.23 5.65
N GLN A 88 3.91 -7.11 5.76
CA GLN A 88 5.07 -7.08 4.85
C GLN A 88 4.69 -7.32 3.38
N TYR A 89 3.70 -8.17 3.12
CA TYR A 89 3.22 -8.40 1.75
C TYR A 89 2.36 -7.24 1.24
N LEU A 90 1.47 -6.71 2.09
CA LEU A 90 0.59 -5.59 1.73
C LEU A 90 1.37 -4.28 1.54
N SER A 91 2.37 -4.02 2.39
CA SER A 91 3.20 -2.81 2.32
C SER A 91 4.17 -2.81 1.15
N GLY A 92 4.48 -3.97 0.57
CA GLY A 92 5.61 -4.12 -0.36
C GLY A 92 6.96 -4.25 0.35
N GLY A 93 7.00 -4.20 1.68
CA GLY A 93 8.22 -4.31 2.48
C GLY A 93 8.97 -5.61 2.24
N LYS A 94 8.25 -6.72 2.00
CA LYS A 94 8.87 -8.01 1.63
C LYS A 94 9.69 -7.90 0.34
N VAL A 95 9.16 -7.22 -0.68
CA VAL A 95 9.83 -7.06 -1.97
C VAL A 95 11.08 -6.19 -1.80
N LYS A 96 11.00 -5.10 -1.04
CA LYS A 96 12.16 -4.25 -0.74
C LYS A 96 13.25 -5.00 0.01
N LEU A 97 12.88 -5.78 1.03
CA LEU A 97 13.81 -6.62 1.78
C LEU A 97 14.56 -7.57 0.85
N GLN A 98 13.84 -8.27 -0.03
CA GLN A 98 14.44 -9.22 -0.98
C GLN A 98 15.34 -8.54 -2.02
N GLN A 99 15.06 -7.30 -2.38
CA GLN A 99 15.88 -6.51 -3.31
C GLN A 99 17.15 -5.94 -2.67
N ASN A 100 17.21 -5.85 -1.34
CA ASN A 100 18.29 -5.18 -0.61
C ASN A 100 18.83 -6.07 0.54
N PRO A 101 19.30 -7.29 0.23
CA PRO A 101 19.81 -8.20 1.26
C PRO A 101 21.00 -7.59 2.01
N GLY A 102 20.97 -7.64 3.35
CA GLY A 102 22.04 -7.15 4.22
C GLY A 102 22.11 -5.62 4.36
N LYS A 103 21.24 -4.86 3.67
CA LYS A 103 21.30 -3.39 3.71
C LYS A 103 20.92 -2.82 5.07
N PHE A 104 19.97 -3.44 5.77
CA PHE A 104 19.62 -3.00 7.13
C PHE A 104 20.80 -3.15 8.09
N ASP A 105 21.47 -4.30 8.06
CA ASP A 105 22.64 -4.56 8.92
C ASP A 105 23.79 -3.59 8.60
N GLU A 106 24.02 -3.30 7.32
CA GLU A 106 24.99 -2.28 6.88
C GLU A 106 24.68 -0.91 7.50
N LEU A 107 23.43 -0.47 7.44
CA LEU A 107 22.99 0.82 7.99
C LEU A 107 23.03 0.83 9.52
N ASP A 108 22.70 -0.28 10.16
CA ASP A 108 22.75 -0.40 11.61
C ASP A 108 24.20 -0.38 12.13
N MET A 109 25.14 -0.97 11.42
CA MET A 109 26.56 -0.90 11.77
C MET A 109 27.21 0.45 11.42
N SER A 110 26.60 1.22 10.52
CA SER A 110 27.10 2.52 10.10
C SER A 110 26.91 3.59 11.18
N PRO A 111 27.84 4.55 11.30
CA PRO A 111 27.69 5.66 12.23
C PRO A 111 26.52 6.56 11.81
N GLY A 112 25.61 6.85 12.74
CA GLY A 112 24.52 7.81 12.53
C GLY A 112 24.97 9.26 12.67
N ASP A 113 24.20 10.19 12.12
CA ASP A 113 24.38 11.63 12.39
C ASP A 113 24.02 11.93 13.86
N PRO A 114 24.95 12.47 14.68
CA PRO A 114 24.70 12.79 16.08
C PRO A 114 23.45 13.62 16.31
N LYS A 115 23.12 14.54 15.39
CA LYS A 115 21.90 15.34 15.46
C LYS A 115 20.66 14.46 15.57
N TRP A 116 20.57 13.41 14.74
CA TRP A 116 19.41 12.53 14.72
C TRP A 116 19.44 11.53 15.86
N LEU A 117 20.61 11.01 16.22
CA LEU A 117 20.75 10.09 17.35
C LEU A 117 20.22 10.72 18.64
N ASP A 118 20.64 11.94 18.96
CA ASP A 118 20.19 12.68 20.16
C ASP A 118 18.67 12.90 20.18
N VAL A 119 18.06 13.15 19.02
CA VAL A 119 16.61 13.33 18.92
C VAL A 119 15.90 11.99 19.11
N ILE A 120 16.36 10.92 18.44
CA ILE A 120 15.78 9.59 18.55
C ILE A 120 15.85 9.08 20.00
N GLU A 121 16.99 9.18 20.67
CA GLU A 121 17.17 8.71 22.05
C GLU A 121 16.20 9.39 23.04
N ARG A 122 16.00 10.71 22.88
CA ARG A 122 15.01 11.46 23.67
C ARG A 122 13.57 11.10 23.30
N ASP A 123 13.34 10.47 22.16
CA ASP A 123 12.01 10.08 21.71
C ASP A 123 11.62 8.68 22.14
N LEU A 124 12.58 7.76 22.33
CA LEU A 124 12.32 6.35 22.65
C LEU A 124 11.45 6.18 23.90
N HIS A 125 11.76 6.89 24.98
CA HIS A 125 11.12 6.69 26.28
C HIS A 125 9.64 7.11 26.33
N ARG A 126 9.18 7.92 25.37
CA ARG A 126 7.79 8.35 25.28
C ARG A 126 6.97 7.54 24.27
N GLN A 127 7.58 6.59 23.55
CA GLN A 127 6.86 5.68 22.66
C GLN A 127 6.33 4.48 23.42
N PHE A 128 5.01 4.41 23.57
CA PHE A 128 4.32 3.30 24.25
C PHE A 128 4.94 2.96 25.63
N PRO A 129 5.08 3.93 26.55
CA PRO A 129 5.88 3.78 27.78
C PRO A 129 5.36 2.69 28.74
N PHE A 130 4.10 2.28 28.59
CA PHE A 130 3.46 1.24 29.41
C PHE A 130 3.43 -0.13 28.73
N HIS A 131 3.91 -0.23 27.48
CA HIS A 131 3.92 -1.49 26.75
C HIS A 131 5.14 -2.33 27.16
N GLU A 132 4.95 -3.63 27.43
CA GLU A 132 5.98 -4.54 27.93
C GLU A 132 7.28 -4.53 27.08
N MET A 133 7.14 -4.41 25.76
CA MET A 133 8.27 -4.31 24.83
C MET A 133 9.12 -3.04 25.03
N PHE A 134 8.53 -1.91 25.46
CA PHE A 134 9.16 -0.58 25.47
C PHE A 134 9.33 0.02 26.88
N VAL A 135 8.75 -0.60 27.91
CA VAL A 135 8.75 -0.09 29.30
C VAL A 135 10.17 -0.04 29.90
N SER A 136 11.02 -1.02 29.58
CA SER A 136 12.38 -1.08 30.09
C SER A 136 13.28 -0.08 29.35
N ARG A 137 13.76 0.94 30.07
CA ARG A 137 14.70 1.93 29.52
C ARG A 137 15.98 1.24 29.07
N GLY A 138 16.34 1.43 27.79
CA GLY A 138 17.47 0.73 27.18
C GLY A 138 17.28 -0.78 27.02
N GLY A 139 16.06 -1.29 27.18
CA GLY A 139 15.72 -2.68 26.90
C GLY A 139 15.65 -2.97 25.40
N HIS A 140 15.53 -4.25 25.06
CA HIS A 140 15.59 -4.76 23.67
C HIS A 140 14.63 -4.02 22.72
N GLY A 141 13.38 -3.75 23.12
CA GLY A 141 12.45 -3.03 22.24
C GLY A 141 12.84 -1.57 21.98
N GLN A 142 13.37 -0.85 22.97
CA GLN A 142 13.91 0.51 22.75
C GLN A 142 15.16 0.48 21.86
N GLN A 143 16.02 -0.54 22.03
CA GLN A 143 17.19 -0.73 21.17
C GLN A 143 16.77 -1.01 19.72
N ASP A 144 15.83 -1.93 19.49
CA ASP A 144 15.34 -2.21 18.13
C ASP A 144 14.64 -1.00 17.49
N LEU A 145 13.89 -0.23 18.29
CA LEU A 145 13.31 1.03 17.82
C LEU A 145 14.37 2.04 17.41
N PHE A 146 15.43 2.19 18.22
CA PHE A 146 16.57 3.03 17.88
C PHE A 146 17.25 2.57 16.59
N ARG A 147 17.52 1.27 16.45
CA ARG A 147 18.17 0.67 15.27
C ARG A 147 17.37 0.95 14.00
N VAL A 148 16.05 0.74 14.03
CA VAL A 148 15.15 1.00 12.89
C VAL A 148 15.14 2.48 12.50
N LEU A 149 14.98 3.38 13.47
CA LEU A 149 14.90 4.81 13.21
C LEU A 149 16.25 5.38 12.74
N LYS A 150 17.36 4.98 13.37
CA LYS A 150 18.72 5.34 12.94
C LYS A 150 18.96 4.88 11.51
N ALA A 151 18.69 3.61 11.20
CA ALA A 151 18.87 3.07 9.85
C ALA A 151 18.02 3.84 8.83
N TYR A 152 16.81 4.26 9.19
CA TYR A 152 15.97 5.11 8.33
C TYR A 152 16.66 6.44 8.00
N THR A 153 17.22 7.14 8.99
CA THR A 153 17.90 8.42 8.74
C THR A 153 19.11 8.31 7.82
N LEU A 154 19.79 7.16 7.85
CA LEU A 154 20.93 6.88 6.97
C LEU A 154 20.48 6.46 5.57
N TYR A 155 19.33 5.79 5.48
CA TYR A 155 18.74 5.39 4.21
C TYR A 155 18.10 6.58 3.47
N ARG A 156 17.52 7.54 4.23
CA ARG A 156 16.85 8.76 3.73
C ARG A 156 17.38 10.01 4.43
N PRO A 157 18.65 10.39 4.19
CA PRO A 157 19.27 11.56 4.83
C PRO A 157 18.57 12.89 4.51
N GLU A 158 17.88 12.97 3.36
CA GLU A 158 17.12 14.15 2.92
C GLU A 158 15.86 14.39 3.76
N GLU A 159 15.23 13.34 4.29
CA GLU A 159 14.09 13.46 5.21
C GLU A 159 14.55 13.47 6.67
N GLY A 160 15.60 12.72 6.98
CA GLY A 160 16.13 12.58 8.34
C GLY A 160 15.12 11.90 9.27
N TYR A 161 15.01 12.41 10.50
CA TYR A 161 14.08 11.88 11.50
C TYR A 161 13.02 12.91 11.91
N CYS A 162 11.77 12.51 11.76
CA CYS A 162 10.60 13.20 12.29
C CYS A 162 10.03 12.39 13.46
N GLN A 163 9.69 13.05 14.57
CA GLN A 163 9.19 12.41 15.79
C GLN A 163 7.93 11.55 15.57
N ALA A 164 7.14 11.88 14.54
CA ALA A 164 5.96 11.12 14.18
C ALA A 164 6.26 9.74 13.55
N GLN A 165 7.50 9.46 13.18
CA GLN A 165 7.93 8.14 12.67
C GLN A 165 8.10 7.11 13.79
N ALA A 166 8.48 7.54 14.99
CA ALA A 166 8.69 6.63 16.11
C ALA A 166 7.46 5.80 16.50
N PRO A 167 6.24 6.36 16.62
CA PRO A 167 5.06 5.53 16.88
C PRO A 167 4.76 4.57 15.71
N ILE A 168 5.03 4.94 14.46
CA ILE A 168 4.88 4.05 13.30
C ILE A 168 5.84 2.85 13.42
N ALA A 169 7.12 3.12 13.67
CA ALA A 169 8.15 2.10 13.83
C ALA A 169 7.87 1.17 15.02
N ALA A 170 7.40 1.72 16.15
CA ALA A 170 7.04 0.94 17.33
C ALA A 170 5.86 -0.02 17.05
N VAL A 171 4.80 0.42 16.36
CA VAL A 171 3.68 -0.47 15.97
C VAL A 171 4.15 -1.61 15.06
N LEU A 172 5.08 -1.33 14.15
CA LEU A 172 5.68 -2.37 13.31
C LEU A 172 6.48 -3.37 14.14
N LEU A 173 7.35 -2.90 15.04
CA LEU A 173 8.18 -3.75 15.90
C LEU A 173 7.37 -4.66 16.84
N MET A 174 6.17 -4.24 17.23
CA MET A 174 5.25 -5.12 17.99
C MET A 174 4.80 -6.35 17.20
N HIS A 175 4.98 -6.38 15.87
CA HIS A 175 4.47 -7.45 14.99
C HIS A 175 5.56 -8.13 14.15
N MET A 176 6.75 -7.55 14.03
CA MET A 176 7.82 -8.10 13.19
C MET A 176 9.20 -7.68 13.70
N PRO A 177 10.27 -8.43 13.35
CA PRO A 177 11.63 -8.05 13.74
C PRO A 177 12.11 -6.75 13.06
N ALA A 178 13.21 -6.20 13.57
CA ALA A 178 13.72 -4.88 13.22
C ALA A 178 13.93 -4.66 11.70
N GLU A 179 14.55 -5.60 11.00
CA GLU A 179 14.77 -5.47 9.54
C GLU A 179 13.45 -5.37 8.76
N GLN A 180 12.47 -6.22 9.09
CA GLN A 180 11.16 -6.21 8.44
C GLN A 180 10.38 -4.93 8.75
N ALA A 181 10.47 -4.45 10.00
CA ALA A 181 9.88 -3.19 10.44
C ALA A 181 10.51 -2.01 9.70
N PHE A 182 11.84 -1.99 9.53
CA PHE A 182 12.55 -0.99 8.75
C PHE A 182 12.04 -0.91 7.31
N TRP A 183 11.91 -2.03 6.60
CA TRP A 183 11.42 -2.00 5.21
C TRP A 183 9.95 -1.62 5.10
N CYS A 184 9.11 -1.96 6.08
CA CYS A 184 7.74 -1.47 6.13
C CYS A 184 7.69 0.04 6.40
N LEU A 185 8.52 0.57 7.30
CA LEU A 185 8.63 2.00 7.55
C LEU A 185 9.05 2.76 6.29
N VAL A 186 10.07 2.27 5.59
CA VAL A 186 10.51 2.81 4.29
C VAL A 186 9.34 2.89 3.30
N GLN A 187 8.57 1.81 3.17
CA GLN A 187 7.40 1.80 2.28
C GLN A 187 6.33 2.80 2.72
N ILE A 188 6.03 2.91 4.02
CA ILE A 188 5.05 3.87 4.54
C ILE A 188 5.48 5.29 4.18
N CYS A 189 6.72 5.66 4.45
CA CYS A 189 7.20 7.01 4.20
C CYS A 189 7.30 7.33 2.70
N GLU A 190 7.83 6.42 1.87
CA GLU A 190 8.06 6.71 0.45
C GLU A 190 6.83 6.56 -0.44
N LYS A 191 5.95 5.59 -0.13
CA LYS A 191 4.87 5.20 -1.05
C LYS A 191 3.51 5.59 -0.52
N TYR A 192 3.24 5.41 0.77
CA TYR A 192 1.92 5.68 1.31
C TYR A 192 1.75 7.16 1.69
N LEU A 193 2.75 7.72 2.37
CA LEU A 193 2.73 9.04 2.99
C LEU A 193 3.90 9.94 2.51
N PRO A 194 4.17 10.03 1.20
CA PRO A 194 5.31 10.78 0.70
C PRO A 194 5.20 12.26 1.06
N GLY A 195 6.30 12.82 1.56
CA GLY A 195 6.41 14.23 1.96
C GLY A 195 5.85 14.58 3.34
N TYR A 196 5.21 13.63 4.04
CA TYR A 196 4.63 13.87 5.37
C TYR A 196 5.68 14.28 6.41
N TYR A 197 6.88 13.72 6.31
CA TYR A 197 7.95 13.89 7.31
C TYR A 197 8.98 14.95 6.93
N SER A 198 8.69 15.74 5.88
CA SER A 198 9.53 16.87 5.47
C SER A 198 9.42 18.05 6.44
N GLU A 199 10.46 18.90 6.53
CA GLU A 199 10.54 19.99 7.51
C GLU A 199 9.36 20.98 7.46
N LYS A 200 8.81 21.23 6.26
CA LYS A 200 7.73 22.21 6.04
C LYS A 200 6.32 21.63 6.17
N LEU A 201 6.20 20.31 6.30
CA LEU A 201 4.93 19.60 6.40
C LEU A 201 3.94 19.96 5.27
N GLU A 202 4.41 20.35 4.08
CA GLU A 202 3.54 20.84 2.99
C GLU A 202 2.51 19.79 2.59
N ALA A 203 2.90 18.51 2.57
CA ALA A 203 2.00 17.40 2.27
C ALA A 203 0.87 17.27 3.31
N ILE A 204 1.15 17.52 4.60
CA ILE A 204 0.15 17.50 5.67
C ILE A 204 -0.78 18.71 5.57
N GLN A 205 -0.25 19.89 5.27
CA GLN A 205 -1.06 21.10 5.05
C GLN A 205 -2.04 20.89 3.89
N LEU A 206 -1.55 20.36 2.77
CA LEU A 206 -2.37 20.04 1.62
C LEU A 206 -3.44 18.99 1.94
N ASP A 207 -3.07 17.92 2.64
CA ASP A 207 -4.03 16.90 3.08
C ASP A 207 -5.04 17.44 4.09
N GLY A 208 -4.72 18.49 4.84
CA GLY A 208 -5.67 19.20 5.68
C GLY A 208 -6.74 19.95 4.91
N GLU A 209 -6.35 20.62 3.83
CA GLU A 209 -7.32 21.25 2.93
C GLU A 209 -8.22 20.20 2.25
N ILE A 210 -7.64 19.06 1.85
CA ILE A 210 -8.41 17.94 1.28
C ILE A 210 -9.40 17.39 2.31
N LEU A 211 -8.94 17.12 3.54
CA LEU A 211 -9.79 16.60 4.62
C LEU A 211 -10.95 17.55 4.89
N PHE A 212 -10.66 18.85 4.97
CA PHE A 212 -11.65 19.89 5.22
C PHE A 212 -12.69 19.97 4.10
N SER A 213 -12.26 19.95 2.85
CA SER A 213 -13.16 19.93 1.69
C SER A 213 -14.05 18.69 1.64
N LEU A 214 -13.49 17.51 1.95
CA LEU A 214 -14.28 16.27 2.04
C LEU A 214 -15.26 16.29 3.22
N LEU A 215 -14.93 16.95 4.33
CA LEU A 215 -15.82 17.12 5.48
C LEU A 215 -17.11 17.85 5.09
N GLN A 216 -17.05 18.80 4.16
CA GLN A 216 -18.26 19.48 3.67
C GLN A 216 -19.31 18.50 3.14
N LYS A 217 -18.88 17.41 2.48
CA LYS A 217 -19.77 16.37 1.94
C LYS A 217 -20.21 15.36 3.00
N VAL A 218 -19.33 15.01 3.93
CA VAL A 218 -19.60 13.99 4.96
C VAL A 218 -20.41 14.54 6.14
N SER A 219 -20.10 15.75 6.58
CA SER A 219 -20.80 16.44 7.65
C SER A 219 -20.78 17.96 7.42
N PRO A 220 -21.77 18.50 6.68
CA PRO A 220 -21.89 19.93 6.45
C PRO A 220 -21.97 20.74 7.75
N VAL A 221 -22.57 20.15 8.80
CA VAL A 221 -22.69 20.73 10.15
C VAL A 221 -21.32 20.96 10.76
N ALA A 222 -20.47 19.92 10.81
CA ALA A 222 -19.11 20.00 11.34
C ALA A 222 -18.26 20.97 10.52
N HIS A 223 -18.31 20.89 9.20
CA HIS A 223 -17.59 21.80 8.30
C HIS A 223 -17.97 23.26 8.57
N LYS A 224 -19.27 23.58 8.59
CA LYS A 224 -19.75 24.95 8.84
C LYS A 224 -19.31 25.47 10.21
N HIS A 225 -19.31 24.61 11.23
CA HIS A 225 -18.84 24.97 12.56
C HIS A 225 -17.35 25.33 12.56
N LEU A 226 -16.50 24.45 12.03
CA LEU A 226 -15.07 24.67 11.95
C LEU A 226 -14.72 25.90 11.10
N SER A 227 -15.41 26.14 9.98
CA SER A 227 -15.24 27.35 9.17
C SER A 227 -15.60 28.62 9.96
N ARG A 228 -16.73 28.61 10.68
CA ARG A 228 -17.18 29.75 11.49
C ARG A 228 -16.18 30.08 12.60
N GLN A 229 -15.67 29.04 13.25
CA GLN A 229 -14.66 29.18 14.29
C GLN A 229 -13.26 29.42 13.72
N LYS A 230 -13.05 29.39 12.39
CA LYS A 230 -11.73 29.54 11.74
C LYS A 230 -10.68 28.58 12.30
N ILE A 231 -11.07 27.33 12.55
CA ILE A 231 -10.17 26.31 13.07
C ILE A 231 -9.42 25.68 11.90
N ASP A 232 -8.10 25.87 11.90
CA ASP A 232 -7.20 25.26 10.93
C ASP A 232 -7.15 23.73 11.15
N PRO A 233 -7.31 22.91 10.08
CA PRO A 233 -7.17 21.46 10.15
C PRO A 233 -5.92 20.96 10.89
N LEU A 234 -4.79 21.66 10.74
CA LEU A 234 -3.51 21.28 11.34
C LEU A 234 -3.55 21.22 12.87
N LEU A 235 -4.48 21.92 13.52
CA LEU A 235 -4.62 21.94 14.97
C LEU A 235 -5.11 20.62 15.56
N TYR A 236 -5.78 19.78 14.77
CA TYR A 236 -6.33 18.51 15.25
C TYR A 236 -5.83 17.30 14.45
N MET A 237 -5.57 17.43 13.15
CA MET A 237 -5.30 16.25 12.31
C MET A 237 -3.82 15.88 12.19
N THR A 238 -2.89 16.78 12.53
CA THR A 238 -1.45 16.58 12.29
C THR A 238 -0.97 15.28 12.92
N GLU A 239 -1.31 15.07 14.20
CA GLU A 239 -1.00 13.82 14.91
C GLU A 239 -1.71 12.60 14.30
N TRP A 240 -3.01 12.75 14.00
CA TRP A 240 -3.83 11.67 13.43
C TRP A 240 -3.21 11.11 12.14
N PHE A 241 -2.76 11.98 11.26
CA PHE A 241 -2.28 11.61 9.93
C PHE A 241 -0.81 11.20 9.97
N MET A 242 0.06 11.99 10.61
CA MET A 242 1.49 11.69 10.64
C MET A 242 1.82 10.42 11.42
N CYS A 243 1.03 10.10 12.45
CA CYS A 243 1.20 8.89 13.25
C CYS A 243 0.22 7.77 12.84
N ALA A 244 -0.50 7.90 11.72
CA ALA A 244 -1.50 6.94 11.24
C ALA A 244 -2.41 6.42 12.38
N PHE A 245 -2.89 7.35 13.21
CA PHE A 245 -3.72 7.16 14.40
C PHE A 245 -3.13 6.30 15.54
N ALA A 246 -1.86 5.89 15.46
CA ALA A 246 -1.22 5.02 16.45
C ALA A 246 -1.16 5.61 17.87
N ARG A 247 -1.18 6.95 18.00
CA ARG A 247 -1.21 7.66 19.29
C ARG A 247 -2.60 8.07 19.75
N THR A 248 -3.59 7.96 18.86
CA THR A 248 -4.93 8.50 19.10
C THR A 248 -5.91 7.39 19.43
N LEU A 249 -5.96 6.30 18.65
CA LEU A 249 -6.98 5.26 18.79
C LEU A 249 -6.61 4.19 19.83
N PRO A 250 -7.60 3.51 20.43
CA PRO A 250 -7.37 2.28 21.19
C PRO A 250 -6.65 1.23 20.34
N TRP A 251 -5.84 0.39 20.99
CA TRP A 251 -4.97 -0.57 20.29
C TRP A 251 -5.69 -1.43 19.27
N SER A 252 -6.83 -2.03 19.65
CA SER A 252 -7.58 -2.90 18.75
C SER A 252 -8.03 -2.16 17.49
N SER A 253 -8.48 -0.91 17.62
CA SER A 253 -8.83 -0.04 16.49
C SER A 253 -7.63 0.34 15.62
N VAL A 254 -6.47 0.63 16.22
CA VAL A 254 -5.22 0.90 15.47
C VAL A 254 -4.92 -0.28 14.53
N LEU A 255 -4.96 -1.51 15.05
CA LEU A 255 -4.67 -2.71 14.28
C LEU A 255 -5.62 -2.88 13.08
N ARG A 256 -6.91 -2.59 13.26
CA ARG A 256 -7.89 -2.69 12.17
C ARG A 256 -7.72 -1.59 11.13
N VAL A 257 -7.44 -0.37 11.56
CA VAL A 257 -7.12 0.74 10.66
C VAL A 257 -5.89 0.41 9.83
N TRP A 258 -4.84 -0.15 10.44
CA TRP A 258 -3.60 -0.52 9.76
C TRP A 258 -3.78 -1.67 8.76
N ASP A 259 -4.59 -2.69 9.09
CA ASP A 259 -4.95 -3.75 8.14
C ASP A 259 -5.57 -3.19 6.85
N MET A 260 -6.50 -2.24 6.98
CA MET A 260 -7.15 -1.59 5.85
C MET A 260 -6.19 -0.61 5.15
N PHE A 261 -5.40 0.16 5.90
CA PHE A 261 -4.46 1.15 5.38
C PHE A 261 -3.41 0.51 4.46
N PHE A 262 -2.78 -0.59 4.86
CA PHE A 262 -1.84 -1.28 3.96
C PHE A 262 -2.51 -1.84 2.70
N CYS A 263 -3.78 -2.22 2.77
CA CYS A 263 -4.49 -2.78 1.61
C CYS A 263 -5.02 -1.70 0.65
N GLU A 264 -5.57 -0.60 1.18
CA GLU A 264 -6.34 0.41 0.45
C GLU A 264 -5.71 1.80 0.45
N GLY A 265 -4.55 1.95 1.10
CA GLY A 265 -3.77 3.17 1.14
C GLY A 265 -4.35 4.27 2.03
N VAL A 266 -3.86 5.49 1.80
CA VAL A 266 -4.17 6.68 2.63
C VAL A 266 -5.65 7.04 2.69
N LYS A 267 -6.48 6.54 1.75
CA LYS A 267 -7.94 6.71 1.78
C LYS A 267 -8.54 6.33 3.13
N ILE A 268 -7.99 5.29 3.77
CA ILE A 268 -8.44 4.85 5.09
C ILE A 268 -8.15 5.91 6.16
N ILE A 269 -6.99 6.57 6.11
CA ILE A 269 -6.62 7.65 7.04
C ILE A 269 -7.62 8.81 6.94
N PHE A 270 -7.96 9.23 5.71
CA PHE A 270 -9.00 10.24 5.49
C PHE A 270 -10.37 9.81 6.01
N ARG A 271 -10.80 8.57 5.72
CA ARG A 271 -12.09 8.05 6.19
C ARG A 271 -12.18 8.04 7.71
N VAL A 272 -11.13 7.58 8.40
CA VAL A 272 -11.07 7.60 9.87
C VAL A 272 -11.18 9.03 10.38
N GLY A 273 -10.38 9.96 9.86
CA GLY A 273 -10.45 11.38 10.26
C GLY A 273 -11.84 12.00 10.07
N LEU A 274 -12.49 11.71 8.95
CA LEU A 274 -13.85 12.17 8.66
C LEU A 274 -14.91 11.56 9.58
N VAL A 275 -14.80 10.27 9.92
CA VAL A 275 -15.67 9.60 10.89
C VAL A 275 -15.52 10.23 12.27
N LEU A 276 -14.28 10.48 12.72
CA LEU A 276 -14.03 11.13 14.00
C LEU A 276 -14.62 12.55 14.05
N LEU A 277 -14.45 13.35 12.99
CA LEU A 277 -15.01 14.70 12.90
C LEU A 277 -16.55 14.69 12.84
N LYS A 278 -17.14 13.81 12.02
CA LYS A 278 -18.60 13.63 11.90
C LYS A 278 -19.19 13.29 13.26
N HIS A 279 -18.56 12.39 14.02
CA HIS A 279 -19.08 11.98 15.31
C HIS A 279 -18.67 12.89 16.47
N ALA A 280 -17.65 13.72 16.34
CA ALA A 280 -17.32 14.74 17.34
C ALA A 280 -18.22 15.98 17.19
N LEU A 281 -18.48 16.45 15.97
CA LEU A 281 -19.06 17.77 15.71
C LEU A 281 -20.29 17.76 14.78
N GLY A 282 -20.73 16.59 14.31
CA GLY A 282 -21.74 16.50 13.24
C GLY A 282 -23.19 16.68 13.66
N SER A 283 -23.49 16.97 14.93
CA SER A 283 -24.86 17.24 15.39
C SER A 283 -24.97 18.53 16.19
N PRO A 284 -26.10 19.28 16.08
CA PRO A 284 -26.30 20.51 16.84
C PRO A 284 -26.15 20.32 18.35
N GLU A 285 -26.53 19.17 18.88
CA GLU A 285 -26.43 18.84 20.31
C GLU A 285 -24.96 18.81 20.76
N LYS A 286 -24.07 18.23 19.95
CA LYS A 286 -22.63 18.21 20.22
C LYS A 286 -22.03 19.61 20.14
N LEU A 287 -22.52 20.43 19.21
CA LEU A 287 -22.06 21.82 19.05
C LEU A 287 -22.47 22.74 20.20
N LYS A 288 -23.50 22.42 21.00
CA LYS A 288 -23.90 23.23 22.17
C LYS A 288 -22.76 23.38 23.19
N ALA A 289 -21.92 22.34 23.31
CA ALA A 289 -20.74 22.34 24.18
C ALA A 289 -19.52 23.02 23.54
N CYS A 290 -19.54 23.28 22.23
CA CYS A 290 -18.41 23.79 21.45
C CYS A 290 -18.71 25.20 20.92
N GLN A 291 -18.88 26.19 21.80
CA GLN A 291 -19.30 27.54 21.38
C GLN A 291 -18.17 28.34 20.72
N GLY A 292 -16.91 28.13 21.15
CA GLY A 292 -15.74 28.81 20.65
C GLY A 292 -14.67 27.88 20.07
N GLN A 293 -13.53 28.48 19.72
CA GLN A 293 -12.37 27.75 19.20
C GLN A 293 -11.79 26.79 20.24
N TYR A 294 -11.66 27.24 21.50
CA TYR A 294 -11.01 26.48 22.56
C TYR A 294 -11.76 25.18 22.86
N GLU A 295 -13.08 25.27 23.11
CA GLU A 295 -13.92 24.12 23.44
C GLU A 295 -13.97 23.13 22.27
N THR A 296 -14.00 23.65 21.03
CA THR A 296 -13.99 22.80 19.83
C THR A 296 -12.67 22.03 19.71
N ILE A 297 -11.52 22.68 19.95
CA ILE A 297 -10.21 22.01 19.90
C ILE A 297 -10.07 21.01 21.05
N GLU A 298 -10.52 21.35 22.25
CA GLU A 298 -10.52 20.44 23.40
C GLU A 298 -11.35 19.19 23.10
N GLN A 299 -12.55 19.35 22.54
CA GLN A 299 -13.42 18.25 22.12
C GLN A 299 -12.77 17.36 21.05
N LEU A 300 -12.00 17.93 20.14
CA LEU A 300 -11.26 17.19 19.11
C LEU A 300 -10.00 16.48 19.65
N ARG A 301 -9.40 17.00 20.72
CA ARG A 301 -8.29 16.34 21.44
C ARG A 301 -8.78 15.23 22.38
N SER A 302 -10.01 15.36 22.89
CA SER A 302 -10.62 14.43 23.85
C SER A 302 -11.85 13.73 23.25
N LEU A 303 -11.62 12.99 22.16
CA LEU A 303 -12.66 12.26 21.45
C LEU A 303 -13.34 11.23 22.37
N SER A 304 -14.65 11.04 22.17
CA SER A 304 -15.42 10.08 22.97
C SER A 304 -14.88 8.65 22.76
N PRO A 305 -14.63 7.87 23.83
CA PRO A 305 -14.16 6.50 23.69
C PRO A 305 -15.09 5.62 22.83
N LYS A 306 -16.40 5.90 22.86
CA LYS A 306 -17.40 5.15 22.09
C LYS A 306 -17.14 5.17 20.59
N ILE A 307 -16.73 6.32 20.05
CA ILE A 307 -16.51 6.48 18.60
C ILE A 307 -15.18 5.88 18.15
N MET A 308 -14.29 5.59 19.10
CA MET A 308 -12.95 5.05 18.86
C MET A 308 -12.90 3.54 19.07
N GLN A 309 -13.98 2.90 19.53
CA GLN A 309 -14.06 1.45 19.68
C GLN A 309 -14.04 0.75 18.32
N GLU A 310 -13.41 -0.41 18.29
CA GLU A 310 -13.10 -1.14 17.06
C GLU A 310 -14.33 -1.39 16.19
N ALA A 311 -15.37 -2.02 16.76
CA ALA A 311 -16.55 -2.43 16.00
C ALA A 311 -17.26 -1.24 15.35
N PHE A 312 -17.51 -0.18 16.14
CA PHE A 312 -18.17 1.02 15.66
C PHE A 312 -17.33 1.77 14.61
N LEU A 313 -16.04 1.98 14.90
CA LEU A 313 -15.16 2.74 14.01
C LEU A 313 -14.98 2.04 12.67
N VAL A 314 -14.73 0.73 12.67
CA VAL A 314 -14.54 -0.05 11.44
C VAL A 314 -15.80 -0.03 10.58
N GLN A 315 -16.98 -0.19 11.20
CA GLN A 315 -18.25 -0.13 10.49
C GLN A 315 -18.43 1.22 9.78
N GLU A 316 -18.33 2.33 10.52
CA GLU A 316 -18.49 3.68 9.94
C GLU A 316 -17.45 3.98 8.86
N VAL A 317 -16.20 3.53 9.03
CA VAL A 317 -15.11 3.73 8.04
C VAL A 317 -15.38 2.96 6.75
N VAL A 318 -15.90 1.74 6.82
CA VAL A 318 -16.20 0.93 5.63
C VAL A 318 -17.40 1.52 4.88
N GLU A 319 -18.44 1.93 5.61
CA GLU A 319 -19.67 2.50 5.04
C GLU A 319 -19.50 3.91 4.47
N LEU A 320 -18.49 4.67 4.91
CA LEU A 320 -18.29 6.04 4.44
C LEU A 320 -18.04 6.10 2.92
N PRO A 321 -18.85 6.84 2.13
CA PRO A 321 -18.78 6.82 0.66
C PRO A 321 -17.69 7.76 0.10
N VAL A 322 -16.51 7.78 0.73
CA VAL A 322 -15.34 8.53 0.25
C VAL A 322 -14.42 7.59 -0.52
N THR A 323 -14.27 7.87 -1.81
CA THR A 323 -13.47 7.06 -2.74
C THR A 323 -12.07 7.66 -2.95
N GLU A 324 -11.14 6.82 -3.38
CA GLU A 324 -9.78 7.22 -3.77
C GLU A 324 -9.80 8.33 -4.83
N ARG A 325 -10.61 8.16 -5.88
CA ARG A 325 -10.79 9.16 -6.95
C ARG A 325 -11.25 10.53 -6.44
N GLN A 326 -12.07 10.56 -5.38
CA GLN A 326 -12.49 11.83 -4.78
C GLN A 326 -11.33 12.51 -4.05
N ILE A 327 -10.48 11.75 -3.37
CA ILE A 327 -9.27 12.27 -2.70
C ILE A 327 -8.28 12.78 -3.75
N GLU A 328 -8.01 12.02 -4.81
CA GLU A 328 -7.13 12.44 -5.92
C GLU A 328 -7.63 13.70 -6.61
N ARG A 329 -8.94 13.75 -6.92
CA ARG A 329 -9.55 14.95 -7.51
C ARG A 329 -9.38 16.16 -6.61
N GLU A 330 -9.62 16.00 -5.31
CA GLU A 330 -9.48 17.08 -4.35
C GLU A 330 -8.02 17.50 -4.19
N HIS A 331 -7.08 16.54 -4.19
CA HIS A 331 -5.66 16.80 -4.17
C HIS A 331 -5.23 17.70 -5.34
N LEU A 332 -5.67 17.40 -6.57
CA LEU A 332 -5.37 18.23 -7.74
C LEU A 332 -5.96 19.65 -7.63
N ILE A 333 -7.15 19.79 -7.05
CA ILE A 333 -7.79 21.09 -6.83
C ILE A 333 -6.99 21.92 -5.82
N GLN A 334 -6.66 21.34 -4.67
CA GLN A 334 -5.94 22.05 -3.62
C GLN A 334 -4.48 22.33 -4.01
N LEU A 335 -3.84 21.43 -4.77
CA LEU A 335 -2.49 21.64 -5.29
C LEU A 335 -2.45 22.83 -6.26
N ARG A 336 -3.45 22.97 -7.13
CA ARG A 336 -3.55 24.14 -8.02
C ARG A 336 -3.70 25.43 -7.22
N ARG A 337 -4.61 25.46 -6.23
CA ARG A 337 -4.80 26.63 -5.35
C ARG A 337 -3.54 26.97 -4.57
N TRP A 338 -2.81 25.96 -4.13
CA TRP A 338 -1.52 26.15 -3.47
C TRP A 338 -0.51 26.81 -4.40
N GLN A 339 -0.39 26.31 -5.63
CA GLN A 339 0.52 26.89 -6.63
C GLN A 339 0.20 28.36 -6.93
N GLU A 340 -1.08 28.71 -7.00
CA GLU A 340 -1.54 30.08 -7.23
C GLU A 340 -1.23 31.02 -6.04
N THR A 341 -1.28 30.51 -4.81
CA THR A 341 -1.17 31.34 -3.60
C THR A 341 0.23 31.37 -2.98
N ARG A 342 1.00 30.28 -3.11
CA ARG A 342 2.28 30.04 -2.44
C ARG A 342 3.42 29.65 -3.38
N GLY A 343 3.14 29.43 -4.66
CA GLY A 343 4.12 28.95 -5.65
C GLY A 343 4.29 27.42 -5.63
N GLU A 344 5.34 26.93 -6.30
CA GLU A 344 5.61 25.49 -6.36
C GLU A 344 5.90 24.88 -4.99
N LEU A 345 5.44 23.64 -4.78
CA LEU A 345 5.85 22.85 -3.63
C LEU A 345 7.36 22.67 -3.64
N GLN A 346 7.97 22.94 -2.48
CA GLN A 346 9.42 22.82 -2.33
C GLN A 346 9.82 21.36 -2.17
N CYS A 347 8.95 20.55 -1.55
CA CYS A 347 9.11 19.10 -1.51
C CYS A 347 8.47 18.44 -2.73
N ARG A 348 9.27 18.15 -3.78
CA ARG A 348 8.85 17.33 -4.92
C ARG A 348 8.85 15.85 -4.53
N SER A 349 7.87 15.47 -3.72
CA SER A 349 7.61 14.09 -3.36
C SER A 349 6.99 13.32 -4.53
N PRO A 350 7.31 12.02 -4.73
CA PRO A 350 6.65 11.20 -5.72
C PRO A 350 5.15 11.08 -5.43
N PRO A 351 4.32 10.77 -6.45
CA PRO A 351 2.89 10.54 -6.22
C PRO A 351 2.71 9.38 -5.26
N ARG A 352 1.80 9.55 -4.29
CA ARG A 352 1.46 8.48 -3.34
C ARG A 352 0.77 7.32 -4.04
N LEU A 353 1.03 6.11 -3.54
CA LEU A 353 0.41 4.88 -4.02
C LEU A 353 -0.74 4.48 -3.10
N HIS A 354 -1.89 4.18 -3.71
CA HIS A 354 -3.13 3.90 -3.00
C HIS A 354 -3.28 2.43 -2.59
N GLY A 355 -2.29 1.92 -1.85
CA GLY A 355 -2.33 0.60 -1.21
C GLY A 355 -1.64 -0.53 -1.99
N ALA A 356 -1.78 -1.74 -1.45
CA ALA A 356 -1.03 -2.93 -1.87
C ALA A 356 -1.04 -3.20 -3.38
N LYS A 357 -2.16 -2.99 -4.07
CA LYS A 357 -2.23 -3.25 -5.52
C LYS A 357 -1.41 -2.25 -6.33
N ALA A 358 -1.49 -0.97 -5.99
CA ALA A 358 -0.73 0.08 -6.66
C ALA A 358 0.79 -0.11 -6.44
N ILE A 359 1.18 -0.54 -5.24
CA ILE A 359 2.58 -0.85 -4.92
C ILE A 359 3.07 -2.05 -5.71
N LEU A 360 2.31 -3.14 -5.75
CA LEU A 360 2.69 -4.33 -6.51
C LEU A 360 2.86 -4.03 -8.00
N ASP A 361 2.03 -3.14 -8.56
CA ASP A 361 2.10 -2.76 -9.97
C ASP A 361 3.30 -1.84 -10.26
N ALA A 362 3.67 -0.96 -9.31
CA ALA A 362 4.80 -0.06 -9.43
C ALA A 362 6.16 -0.74 -9.15
N GLU A 363 6.20 -1.68 -8.21
CA GLU A 363 7.40 -2.38 -7.75
C GLU A 363 7.18 -3.90 -7.80
N PRO A 364 7.14 -4.52 -9.00
CA PRO A 364 6.96 -5.96 -9.12
C PRO A 364 8.11 -6.69 -8.44
N GLY A 365 7.78 -7.77 -7.71
CA GLY A 365 8.78 -8.60 -7.04
C GLY A 365 9.78 -9.23 -8.03
N PRO A 366 10.94 -9.71 -7.54
CA PRO A 366 11.89 -10.43 -8.37
C PRO A 366 11.20 -11.64 -9.00
N ARG A 367 10.90 -11.57 -10.30
CA ARG A 367 10.44 -12.76 -11.03
C ARG A 367 11.63 -13.71 -11.09
N PRO A 368 11.48 -15.00 -10.75
CA PRO A 368 12.49 -15.98 -11.14
C PRO A 368 12.70 -15.81 -12.64
N ALA A 369 13.96 -15.64 -13.07
CA ALA A 369 14.26 -15.68 -14.50
C ALA A 369 13.59 -16.94 -15.06
N LEU A 370 12.81 -16.78 -16.14
CA LEU A 370 12.25 -17.93 -16.84
C LEU A 370 13.45 -18.78 -17.27
N GLN A 371 13.77 -19.80 -16.47
CA GLN A 371 14.70 -20.83 -16.87
C GLN A 371 14.02 -21.51 -18.04
N PRO A 372 14.57 -21.46 -19.26
CA PRO A 372 14.07 -22.28 -20.33
C PRO A 372 14.17 -23.71 -19.83
N SER A 373 13.04 -24.30 -19.49
CA SER A 373 12.93 -25.74 -19.32
C SER A 373 12.81 -26.25 -20.74
N PRO A 374 13.87 -26.84 -21.34
CA PRO A 374 13.70 -27.46 -22.64
C PRO A 374 12.63 -28.54 -22.46
N SER A 375 11.49 -28.37 -23.14
CA SER A 375 10.38 -29.33 -23.10
C SER A 375 10.79 -30.69 -23.66
N ILE A 376 11.96 -30.79 -24.27
CA ILE A 376 12.58 -32.01 -24.77
C ILE A 376 13.93 -32.16 -24.07
N ARG A 377 14.00 -33.06 -23.09
CA ARG A 377 15.27 -33.65 -22.66
C ARG A 377 15.56 -34.82 -23.59
N LEU A 378 16.43 -34.62 -24.58
CA LEU A 378 16.99 -35.76 -25.30
C LEU A 378 17.97 -36.48 -24.36
N PRO A 379 17.92 -37.83 -24.28
CA PRO A 379 19.01 -38.61 -23.72
C PRO A 379 20.31 -38.26 -24.45
N PRO A 380 21.48 -38.35 -23.79
CA PRO A 380 22.77 -37.93 -24.36
C PRO A 380 23.21 -38.65 -25.66
N ASP A 381 22.46 -39.64 -26.15
CA ASP A 381 22.81 -40.46 -27.33
C ASP A 381 21.74 -40.52 -28.44
N ALA A 382 20.92 -39.49 -28.63
CA ALA A 382 19.99 -39.44 -29.77
C ALA A 382 20.66 -38.85 -31.04
N PRO A 383 20.73 -39.57 -32.18
CA PRO A 383 21.33 -39.07 -33.41
C PRO A 383 20.43 -38.06 -34.13
N LEU A 384 20.98 -36.91 -34.55
CA LEU A 384 20.31 -35.91 -35.39
C LEU A 384 20.29 -36.35 -36.87
N PRO A 385 19.15 -36.26 -37.57
CA PRO A 385 19.09 -36.57 -39.00
C PRO A 385 19.51 -35.36 -39.86
N GLY A 386 20.62 -35.54 -40.59
CA GLY A 386 20.80 -35.02 -41.95
C GLY A 386 21.16 -33.54 -42.13
N SER A 387 22.45 -33.25 -42.31
CA SER A 387 22.88 -32.29 -43.35
C SER A 387 24.32 -32.61 -43.78
N LYS A 388 24.46 -32.95 -45.05
CA LYS A 388 25.74 -33.18 -45.73
C LYS A 388 26.35 -31.82 -46.09
N ALA A 389 27.54 -31.52 -45.59
CA ALA A 389 28.44 -30.55 -46.22
C ALA A 389 29.90 -30.99 -46.07
N LYS A 390 30.59 -31.14 -47.21
CA LYS A 390 31.96 -31.63 -47.37
C LYS A 390 33.00 -30.65 -46.79
N PRO A 391 34.05 -31.11 -46.09
CA PRO A 391 35.21 -30.28 -45.76
C PRO A 391 36.30 -30.36 -46.85
N LYS A 392 36.97 -29.22 -47.15
CA LYS A 392 38.21 -29.15 -47.94
C LYS A 392 39.42 -29.42 -47.02
N PRO A 393 40.46 -30.16 -47.45
CA PRO A 393 41.53 -30.61 -46.56
C PRO A 393 42.73 -29.63 -46.53
N PRO A 394 43.52 -29.59 -45.44
CA PRO A 394 44.88 -29.08 -45.47
C PRO A 394 45.87 -30.20 -45.87
N LYS A 395 46.91 -29.79 -46.59
CA LYS A 395 48.05 -30.61 -47.00
C LYS A 395 48.91 -30.96 -45.77
N GLN A 396 49.19 -32.24 -45.52
CA GLN A 396 50.53 -32.86 -45.57
C GLN A 396 50.64 -34.17 -44.77
N VAL A 397 51.13 -35.19 -45.49
CA VAL A 397 51.99 -36.32 -45.08
C VAL A 397 51.48 -37.26 -43.96
N GLN A 398 51.05 -38.47 -44.31
CA GLN A 398 51.85 -39.69 -44.12
C GLN A 398 51.15 -40.91 -44.75
N LYS A 399 52.02 -41.72 -45.32
CA LYS A 399 51.82 -42.91 -46.14
C LYS A 399 51.72 -44.09 -45.19
N GLU A 400 50.63 -44.87 -45.20
CA GLU A 400 50.71 -46.34 -45.31
C GLU A 400 49.36 -47.07 -45.23
N GLN A 401 49.30 -48.14 -46.03
CA GLN A 401 48.53 -49.37 -45.85
C GLN A 401 47.03 -49.39 -46.22
N ARG A 402 46.85 -49.61 -47.53
CA ARG A 402 45.77 -50.42 -48.15
C ARG A 402 45.88 -51.89 -47.73
N ARG A 403 44.72 -52.58 -47.81
CA ARG A 403 44.45 -54.04 -47.87
C ARG A 403 43.92 -54.57 -46.53
N GLN A 404 42.82 -55.31 -46.41
CA GLN A 404 41.84 -55.99 -47.29
C GLN A 404 40.45 -55.74 -46.60
N THR A 405 39.26 -56.04 -47.13
CA THR A 405 38.79 -57.24 -47.83
C THR A 405 37.41 -56.93 -48.43
N LYS A 406 37.21 -57.32 -49.69
CA LYS A 406 35.89 -57.46 -50.34
C LYS A 406 35.37 -58.88 -50.09
N ALA A 407 34.07 -59.03 -50.32
CA ALA A 407 33.30 -60.25 -50.61
C ALA A 407 32.74 -60.98 -49.36
N SER A 408 31.48 -61.43 -49.33
CA SER A 408 30.41 -61.46 -50.35
C SER A 408 29.12 -62.05 -49.76
N GLY A 409 27.99 -61.75 -50.41
CA GLY A 409 26.77 -62.58 -50.46
C GLY A 409 25.71 -62.20 -49.43
N GLN A 410 24.40 -62.26 -49.67
CA GLN A 410 23.56 -62.76 -50.76
C GLN A 410 22.16 -62.12 -50.56
N LEU A 411 21.54 -61.63 -51.64
CA LEU A 411 20.25 -62.10 -52.22
C LEU A 411 18.97 -61.97 -51.36
N ASP A 412 18.02 -61.23 -51.96
CA ASP A 412 16.61 -61.57 -52.22
C ASP A 412 15.45 -60.72 -51.66
N LYS A 413 14.55 -60.45 -52.61
CA LYS A 413 13.08 -60.22 -52.56
C LYS A 413 12.50 -58.80 -52.48
N SER A 414 12.14 -58.39 -53.70
CA SER A 414 11.02 -57.58 -54.20
C SER A 414 9.65 -57.74 -53.52
N LEU A 415 8.86 -56.65 -53.44
CA LEU A 415 7.62 -56.40 -54.24
C LEU A 415 6.77 -55.26 -53.62
N SER A 416 6.43 -54.29 -54.47
CA SER A 416 5.42 -53.21 -54.35
C SER A 416 3.99 -53.77 -54.55
N PRO A 417 2.90 -52.99 -54.85
CA PRO A 417 2.62 -51.53 -54.76
C PRO A 417 1.18 -51.19 -54.25
N ASN A 418 0.81 -49.89 -54.17
CA ASN A 418 -0.41 -49.27 -54.75
C ASN A 418 -0.63 -47.86 -54.13
N GLN A 419 -0.56 -46.76 -54.90
CA GLN A 419 -1.64 -46.12 -55.71
C GLN A 419 -2.78 -45.52 -54.83
N ALA A 420 -3.36 -44.33 -55.03
CA ALA A 420 -3.22 -43.23 -56.01
C ALA A 420 -4.14 -42.04 -55.57
N ALA A 421 -4.07 -40.94 -56.34
CA ALA A 421 -5.02 -39.80 -56.48
C ALA A 421 -4.96 -38.70 -55.40
N VAL A 422 -4.47 -37.45 -55.62
CA VAL A 422 -4.64 -36.39 -56.66
C VAL A 422 -5.78 -35.40 -56.37
N VAL A 423 -5.47 -34.11 -56.62
CA VAL A 423 -6.28 -32.86 -56.80
C VAL A 423 -6.11 -31.84 -55.65
N THR A 424 -5.12 -30.90 -55.65
CA THR A 424 -5.00 -29.57 -56.32
C THR A 424 -6.19 -28.62 -56.12
N ALA A 425 -6.12 -27.30 -55.90
CA ALA A 425 -5.11 -26.26 -55.69
C ALA A 425 -5.90 -25.00 -55.24
N ALA A 426 -5.42 -24.10 -54.39
CA ALA A 426 -4.71 -22.83 -54.70
C ALA A 426 -5.27 -21.82 -53.66
N GLY A 427 -4.56 -20.85 -53.08
CA GLY A 427 -3.25 -20.30 -53.33
C GLY A 427 -3.34 -18.79 -53.01
N ASP A 428 -2.95 -18.40 -51.79
CA ASP A 428 -2.74 -17.02 -51.39
C ASP A 428 -1.26 -16.65 -51.60
N ALA A 429 -1.01 -15.52 -52.26
CA ALA A 429 0.29 -14.82 -52.28
C ALA A 429 -0.01 -13.33 -52.04
N CYS A 430 0.43 -12.69 -50.95
CA CYS A 430 1.77 -12.41 -50.41
C CYS A 430 2.35 -11.07 -50.90
N LEU A 431 3.02 -10.40 -49.96
CA LEU A 431 4.02 -9.30 -50.04
C LEU A 431 3.47 -7.86 -50.02
N SER A 432 3.74 -7.07 -48.96
CA SER A 432 5.01 -6.37 -48.58
C SER A 432 5.30 -5.24 -49.60
N GLN A 433 5.62 -3.98 -49.26
CA GLN A 433 6.47 -3.43 -48.20
C GLN A 433 6.45 -1.87 -48.26
N ASP A 434 6.86 -1.24 -47.16
CA ASP A 434 7.63 0.02 -47.04
C ASP A 434 7.04 1.44 -47.35
N VAL A 435 6.86 2.18 -46.24
CA VAL A 435 7.14 3.60 -45.83
C VAL A 435 7.95 4.55 -46.76
N PRO A 436 8.09 5.90 -46.48
CA PRO A 436 7.19 6.93 -45.89
C PRO A 436 7.18 8.31 -46.65
N SER A 437 6.41 9.26 -46.08
CA SER A 437 6.65 10.73 -46.04
C SER A 437 5.99 11.62 -47.09
N LYS A 438 5.06 12.49 -46.64
CA LYS A 438 5.17 13.94 -46.84
C LYS A 438 4.18 14.76 -45.99
N ASP A 439 4.72 15.90 -45.58
CA ASP A 439 4.18 17.06 -44.85
C ASP A 439 2.77 17.51 -45.22
N LEU A 440 2.05 18.11 -44.26
CA LEU A 440 1.81 19.57 -44.23
C LEU A 440 0.89 19.96 -43.07
N ALA A 441 1.09 21.20 -42.65
CA ALA A 441 0.64 21.78 -41.41
C ALA A 441 -0.82 22.28 -41.43
N SER A 442 -1.30 22.51 -40.20
CA SER A 442 -1.87 23.79 -39.75
C SER A 442 -3.38 23.88 -39.46
N GLN A 443 -3.62 24.50 -38.30
CA GLN A 443 -4.76 25.35 -37.92
C GLN A 443 -6.03 24.71 -37.31
N ASN A 444 -6.09 24.80 -35.99
CA ASN A 444 -7.29 25.10 -35.19
C ASN A 444 -7.99 26.38 -35.70
N PRO A 445 -9.32 26.54 -35.56
CA PRO A 445 -9.89 26.90 -34.25
C PRO A 445 -11.34 26.42 -33.95
N ALA A 446 -11.65 26.31 -32.65
CA ALA A 446 -13.01 26.41 -32.09
C ALA A 446 -13.51 27.88 -32.18
N PRO A 447 -14.72 28.32 -31.72
CA PRO A 447 -15.76 27.63 -30.94
C PRO A 447 -17.21 27.94 -31.39
N GLN A 448 -18.24 27.37 -30.74
CA GLN A 448 -19.36 28.11 -30.11
C GLN A 448 -20.56 27.21 -29.74
N ASP A 449 -21.04 27.49 -28.53
CA ASP A 449 -22.39 27.40 -27.94
C ASP A 449 -23.51 26.66 -28.68
N SER A 450 -24.20 25.75 -27.97
CA SER A 450 -25.59 25.95 -27.49
C SER A 450 -26.20 24.64 -26.97
N ALA A 451 -26.63 24.66 -25.71
CA ALA A 451 -27.79 23.90 -25.21
C ALA A 451 -29.01 24.85 -25.37
N PRO A 452 -30.29 24.40 -25.46
CA PRO A 452 -30.93 23.51 -24.48
C PRO A 452 -32.00 22.55 -25.05
N GLN A 453 -32.45 21.58 -24.24
CA GLN A 453 -33.87 21.38 -23.84
C GLN A 453 -34.19 19.94 -23.41
N ASP A 454 -34.93 19.90 -22.30
CA ASP A 454 -35.68 18.79 -21.73
C ASP A 454 -36.63 18.10 -22.72
N LEU A 455 -36.82 16.79 -22.55
CA LEU A 455 -38.14 16.15 -22.70
C LEU A 455 -38.16 14.77 -22.03
N ALA A 456 -39.25 14.55 -21.30
CA ALA A 456 -39.56 13.40 -20.47
C ALA A 456 -40.14 12.21 -21.27
N HIS A 457 -40.29 11.09 -20.54
CA HIS A 457 -41.06 9.87 -20.82
C HIS A 457 -40.40 8.79 -21.70
N HIS A 458 -40.04 7.66 -21.08
CA HIS A 458 -40.91 6.47 -21.16
C HIS A 458 -40.52 5.37 -20.17
N CYS A 459 -41.53 4.89 -19.46
CA CYS A 459 -41.56 3.65 -18.70
C CYS A 459 -41.78 2.48 -19.66
N SER A 460 -41.07 1.36 -19.48
CA SER A 460 -41.65 0.00 -19.64
C SER A 460 -40.72 -1.08 -19.09
N GLN A 461 -41.41 -2.09 -18.56
CA GLN A 461 -40.96 -3.29 -17.87
C GLN A 461 -40.46 -4.35 -18.86
N GLU A 462 -39.62 -5.27 -18.35
CA GLU A 462 -39.63 -6.74 -18.52
C GLU A 462 -38.22 -7.26 -18.18
N SER A 463 -38.00 -7.82 -16.99
CA SER A 463 -38.24 -9.22 -16.58
C SER A 463 -37.24 -10.21 -17.23
N LEU A 464 -36.39 -10.83 -16.40
CA LEU A 464 -36.23 -12.29 -16.28
C LEU A 464 -35.10 -12.62 -15.27
N THR A 465 -35.54 -13.00 -14.07
CA THR A 465 -35.07 -14.10 -13.21
C THR A 465 -33.70 -14.72 -13.45
N SER A 466 -32.90 -14.84 -12.37
CA SER A 466 -32.37 -16.12 -11.87
C SER A 466 -31.94 -15.99 -10.40
N GLN A 467 -32.36 -16.99 -9.63
CA GLN A 467 -32.30 -17.12 -8.18
C GLN A 467 -30.91 -17.54 -7.67
N GLU A 468 -30.81 -17.59 -6.33
CA GLU A 468 -29.83 -18.30 -5.48
C GLU A 468 -28.49 -17.57 -5.24
N SER A 469 -28.00 -17.39 -4.02
CA SER A 469 -28.30 -18.06 -2.75
C SER A 469 -27.94 -17.15 -1.58
N GLU A 470 -28.83 -17.14 -0.60
CA GLU A 470 -28.62 -16.67 0.77
C GLU A 470 -27.48 -17.48 1.42
N ASP A 471 -26.64 -16.81 2.19
CA ASP A 471 -25.96 -17.41 3.34
C ASP A 471 -25.49 -16.27 4.26
N THR A 472 -26.49 -15.70 4.92
CA THR A 472 -26.39 -14.94 6.15
C THR A 472 -26.43 -15.95 7.28
N TYR A 473 -25.39 -16.12 8.09
CA TYR A 473 -25.55 -16.46 9.52
C TYR A 473 -24.25 -16.16 10.28
N LEU A 474 -24.41 -15.21 11.22
CA LEU A 474 -23.71 -14.98 12.51
C LEU A 474 -22.18 -14.93 12.51
#